data_AF-A1KCE3-F1
#
_entry.id   AF-A1KCE3-F1
#
_cell.length_a   1.000
_cell.length_b   1.000
_cell.length_c   1.000
_cell.angle_alpha   90.00
_cell.angle_beta   90.00
_cell.angle_gamma   90.00
#
_symmetry.space_group_name_H-M   'P 1'
#
loop_
_entity.id
_entity.type
_entity.pdbx_description
1 polymer ?
#
loop_
_entity_poly.entity_id
_entity_poly.type
_entity_poly.pdbx_seq_one_letter_code
_entity_poly.pdbx_strand_id
1 'polypeptide(L)'
;MVAIAPLHRNRHFMPELIVTHAEELAYLWGRRRAAVSSDSLTLRDLQHLHERIDAHLQGMLVAVAELPALLGDWLASADRDEVFAIACALLRGGDAAHAATVAAAFGSASGARLLGLRDALGAAPQIHTETALHAALNGDDDARAAAAAAALAGQRRIGAGEPALLRLLQAEDPAVAEQAWRTLALLDGAGMPQPPYRDAVRRPQPGLRRVVLAAASWRGEAWVPQVARQLAEGGDAVGLEHWAAVGDTALQAPWANLLAATPAPSRCALLARSGHPDAIEALLALMAEPDPAAAAAAGTAFTRLTGLDVEGERRTLPVNADADDFEREFAPDVWLPDAARAQQLWNRHHAQWRGGRRWCRGHEVSATLSTAAQASIDLAARWDFGMRAALAGARLMAPPPVV
;
A
#
# COMPACT_ATOMS: atom_id res chain seq x y z
N MET A 1 -44.08 47.31 9.99
CA MET A 1 -43.06 46.23 10.07
C MET A 1 -42.34 46.19 8.74
N VAL A 2 -41.11 46.71 8.69
CA VAL A 2 -40.28 46.64 7.47
C VAL A 2 -39.65 45.24 7.43
N ALA A 3 -40.00 44.48 6.39
CA ALA A 3 -39.34 43.21 6.10
C ALA A 3 -37.92 43.53 5.61
N ILE A 4 -36.92 43.24 6.44
CA ILE A 4 -35.51 43.30 6.06
C ILE A 4 -35.27 42.11 5.13
N ALA A 5 -35.07 42.39 3.84
CA ALA A 5 -34.60 41.38 2.89
C ALA A 5 -33.30 40.76 3.41
N PRO A 6 -33.12 39.42 3.32
CA PRO A 6 -31.89 38.80 3.78
C PRO A 6 -30.72 39.34 2.97
N LEU A 7 -29.72 39.87 3.67
CA LEU A 7 -28.44 40.27 3.08
C LEU A 7 -27.89 39.08 2.29
N HIS A 8 -27.77 39.22 0.97
CA HIS A 8 -26.99 38.29 0.15
C HIS A 8 -25.57 38.28 0.72
N ARG A 9 -25.17 37.20 1.40
CA ARG A 9 -23.77 36.95 1.68
C ARG A 9 -23.08 36.82 0.33
N ASN A 10 -22.29 37.83 -0.06
CA ASN A 10 -21.37 37.71 -1.17
C ASN A 10 -20.39 36.59 -0.83
N ARG A 11 -20.66 35.39 -1.32
CA ARG A 11 -19.70 34.28 -1.23
C ARG A 11 -18.56 34.63 -2.18
N HIS A 12 -17.32 34.61 -1.67
CA HIS A 12 -16.11 34.83 -2.47
C HIS A 12 -15.71 33.59 -3.29
N PHE A 13 -16.56 32.56 -3.34
CA PHE A 13 -16.32 31.28 -3.99
C PHE A 13 -17.64 30.70 -4.55
N MET A 14 -17.51 29.73 -5.45
CA MET A 14 -18.63 28.95 -6.00
C MET A 14 -18.80 27.64 -5.20
N PRO A 15 -19.91 27.43 -4.49
CA PRO A 15 -20.14 26.23 -3.68
C PRO A 15 -19.99 24.92 -4.45
N GLU A 16 -20.44 24.88 -5.69
CA GLU A 16 -20.40 23.70 -6.55
C GLU A 16 -18.94 23.27 -6.81
N LEU A 17 -18.02 24.22 -6.98
CA LEU A 17 -16.60 23.91 -7.14
C LEU A 17 -15.97 23.34 -5.86
N ILE A 18 -16.45 23.75 -4.67
CA ILE A 18 -15.97 23.17 -3.40
C ILE A 18 -16.36 21.70 -3.30
N VAL A 19 -17.59 21.35 -3.71
CA VAL A 19 -18.05 19.96 -3.77
C VAL A 19 -17.18 19.16 -4.75
N THR A 20 -16.92 19.69 -5.96
CA THR A 20 -16.02 19.03 -6.92
C THR A 20 -14.61 18.82 -6.37
N HIS A 21 -14.05 19.80 -5.65
CA HIS A 21 -12.75 19.61 -5.00
C HIS A 21 -12.78 18.51 -3.94
N ALA A 22 -13.87 18.39 -3.17
CA ALA A 22 -14.03 17.35 -2.16
C ALA A 22 -14.18 15.95 -2.76
N GLU A 23 -14.99 15.80 -3.83
CA GLU A 23 -15.18 14.54 -4.54
C GLU A 23 -13.87 14.05 -5.18
N GLU A 24 -13.14 14.94 -5.86
CA GLU A 24 -11.86 14.59 -6.46
C GLU A 24 -10.80 14.31 -5.38
N LEU A 25 -10.81 15.02 -4.24
CA LEU A 25 -9.93 14.70 -3.10
C LEU A 25 -10.20 13.29 -2.56
N ALA A 26 -11.47 12.91 -2.37
CA ALA A 26 -11.85 11.57 -1.94
C ALA A 26 -11.37 10.51 -2.94
N TYR A 27 -11.67 10.70 -4.23
CA TYR A 27 -11.21 9.81 -5.29
C TYR A 27 -9.68 9.63 -5.32
N LEU A 28 -8.94 10.74 -5.23
CA LEU A 28 -7.47 10.71 -5.23
C LEU A 28 -6.90 10.06 -3.97
N TRP A 29 -7.54 10.22 -2.81
CA TRP A 29 -7.14 9.53 -1.60
C TRP A 29 -7.29 8.01 -1.74
N GLY A 30 -8.42 7.54 -2.27
CA GLY A 30 -8.64 6.12 -2.57
C GLY A 30 -7.56 5.55 -3.50
N ARG A 31 -7.21 6.30 -4.57
CA ARG A 31 -6.09 5.94 -5.45
C ARG A 31 -4.74 5.89 -4.72
N ARG A 32 -4.49 6.83 -3.80
CA ARG A 32 -3.23 6.87 -3.04
C ARG A 32 -3.10 5.65 -2.13
N ARG A 33 -4.18 5.24 -1.47
CA ARG A 33 -4.21 4.03 -0.64
C ARG A 33 -3.87 2.79 -1.46
N ALA A 34 -4.47 2.64 -2.65
CA ALA A 34 -4.18 1.54 -3.55
C ALA A 34 -2.75 1.58 -4.12
N ALA A 35 -2.20 2.78 -4.35
CA ALA A 35 -0.89 2.96 -4.95
C ALA A 35 0.27 2.47 -4.07
N VAL A 36 0.14 2.50 -2.73
CA VAL A 36 1.25 2.23 -1.80
C VAL A 36 1.92 0.87 -2.07
N SER A 37 1.18 -0.15 -2.48
CA SER A 37 1.72 -1.49 -2.76
C SER A 37 1.74 -1.84 -4.25
N SER A 38 1.64 -0.85 -5.13
CA SER A 38 1.59 -1.05 -6.58
C SER A 38 2.93 -1.57 -7.13
N ASP A 39 2.83 -2.53 -8.04
CA ASP A 39 3.93 -3.10 -8.83
C ASP A 39 4.13 -2.40 -10.19
N SER A 40 3.31 -1.39 -10.49
CA SER A 40 3.33 -0.62 -11.74
C SER A 40 3.62 0.87 -11.53
N LEU A 41 3.18 1.44 -10.40
CA LEU A 41 3.43 2.84 -10.07
C LEU A 41 4.80 3.04 -9.42
N THR A 42 5.44 4.14 -9.78
CA THR A 42 6.74 4.57 -9.24
C THR A 42 6.58 5.57 -8.09
N LEU A 43 7.70 5.92 -7.45
CA LEU A 43 7.71 7.02 -6.48
C LEU A 43 7.27 8.36 -7.09
N ARG A 44 7.63 8.61 -8.36
CA ARG A 44 7.23 9.83 -9.08
C ARG A 44 5.71 9.88 -9.28
N ASP A 45 5.09 8.75 -9.62
CA ASP A 45 3.64 8.67 -9.79
C ASP A 45 2.93 8.94 -8.45
N LEU A 46 3.48 8.41 -7.35
CA LEU A 46 2.96 8.68 -6.01
C LEU A 46 3.12 10.15 -5.60
N GLN A 47 4.25 10.78 -5.95
CA GLN A 47 4.48 12.21 -5.73
C GLN A 47 3.49 13.06 -6.52
N HIS A 48 3.28 12.76 -7.80
CA HIS A 48 2.29 13.46 -8.62
C HIS A 48 0.87 13.31 -8.07
N LEU A 49 0.55 12.13 -7.53
CA LEU A 49 -0.73 11.92 -6.84
C LEU A 49 -0.85 12.77 -5.57
N HIS A 50 0.23 12.93 -4.78
CA HIS A 50 0.24 13.82 -3.61
C HIS A 50 0.07 15.29 -4.01
N GLU A 51 0.72 15.75 -5.08
CA GLU A 51 0.57 17.11 -5.59
C GLU A 51 -0.89 17.42 -5.96
N ARG A 52 -1.58 16.47 -6.61
CA ARG A 52 -3.01 16.62 -6.92
C ARG A 52 -3.88 16.65 -5.66
N ILE A 53 -3.62 15.75 -4.70
CA ILE A 53 -4.32 15.74 -3.41
C ILE A 53 -4.18 17.10 -2.71
N ASP A 54 -2.95 17.63 -2.65
CA ASP A 54 -2.69 18.93 -2.02
C ASP A 54 -3.38 20.08 -2.77
N ALA A 55 -3.43 20.04 -4.10
CA ALA A 55 -4.13 21.05 -4.90
C ALA A 55 -5.65 21.07 -4.64
N HIS A 56 -6.29 19.90 -4.58
CA HIS A 56 -7.72 19.81 -4.28
C HIS A 56 -8.04 20.18 -2.83
N LEU A 57 -7.17 19.80 -1.89
CA LEU A 57 -7.24 20.24 -0.50
C LEU A 57 -7.14 21.77 -0.39
N GLN A 58 -6.20 22.41 -1.10
CA GLN A 58 -6.10 23.88 -1.15
C GLN A 58 -7.37 24.53 -1.72
N GLY A 59 -7.99 23.93 -2.73
CA GLY A 59 -9.29 24.37 -3.26
C GLY A 59 -10.39 24.38 -2.20
N MET A 60 -10.47 23.34 -1.37
CA MET A 60 -11.42 23.28 -0.26
C MET A 60 -11.16 24.33 0.83
N LEU A 61 -9.89 24.63 1.11
CA LEU A 61 -9.50 25.59 2.16
C LEU A 61 -9.95 27.04 1.86
N VAL A 62 -10.28 27.38 0.61
CA VAL A 62 -10.86 28.69 0.23
C VAL A 62 -12.20 28.95 0.94
N ALA A 63 -12.95 27.89 1.25
CA ALA A 63 -14.27 27.94 1.86
C ALA A 63 -14.31 27.23 3.23
N VAL A 64 -13.17 27.19 3.95
CA VAL A 64 -13.01 26.38 5.17
C VAL A 64 -14.09 26.66 6.23
N ALA A 65 -14.55 27.90 6.38
CA ALA A 65 -15.58 28.28 7.35
C ALA A 65 -16.98 27.77 6.96
N GLU A 66 -17.21 27.54 5.67
CA GLU A 66 -18.47 27.06 5.11
C GLU A 66 -18.50 25.54 4.92
N LEU A 67 -17.35 24.85 4.99
CA LEU A 67 -17.25 23.39 4.82
C LEU A 67 -18.22 22.61 5.73
N PRO A 68 -18.40 22.94 7.03
CA PRO A 68 -19.37 22.21 7.86
C PRO A 68 -20.82 22.33 7.33
N ALA A 69 -21.18 23.47 6.74
CA ALA A 69 -22.52 23.67 6.19
C ALA A 69 -22.71 23.02 4.81
N LEU A 70 -21.64 22.89 4.02
CA LEU A 70 -21.67 22.32 2.67
C LEU A 70 -21.50 20.81 2.65
N LEU A 71 -20.63 20.28 3.52
CA LEU A 71 -20.12 18.91 3.48
C LEU A 71 -20.08 18.26 4.87
N GLY A 72 -20.71 18.85 5.89
CA GLY A 72 -20.67 18.32 7.26
C GLY A 72 -21.15 16.88 7.38
N ASP A 73 -22.14 16.48 6.57
CA ASP A 73 -22.68 15.11 6.55
C ASP A 73 -21.63 14.07 6.11
N TRP A 74 -20.60 14.47 5.35
CA TRP A 74 -19.50 13.59 4.96
C TRP A 74 -18.71 13.08 6.17
N LEU A 75 -18.66 13.82 7.29
CA LEU A 75 -18.02 13.34 8.52
C LEU A 75 -18.74 12.13 9.11
N ALA A 76 -20.00 11.88 8.73
CA ALA A 76 -20.81 10.73 9.12
C ALA A 76 -21.03 9.73 7.98
N SER A 77 -20.43 9.95 6.80
CA SER A 77 -20.55 9.05 5.65
C SER A 77 -19.99 7.65 5.96
N ALA A 78 -20.55 6.67 5.26
CA ALA A 78 -20.04 5.29 5.26
C ALA A 78 -18.83 5.14 4.31
N ASP A 79 -18.57 6.12 3.44
CA ASP A 79 -17.41 6.14 2.57
C ASP A 79 -16.19 6.68 3.32
N ARG A 80 -15.14 5.84 3.39
CA ARG A 80 -13.88 6.17 4.06
C ARG A 80 -13.21 7.41 3.46
N ASP A 81 -13.23 7.53 2.14
CA ASP A 81 -12.45 8.51 1.40
C ASP A 81 -13.17 9.87 1.38
N GLU A 82 -14.51 9.91 1.41
CA GLU A 82 -15.29 11.12 1.69
C GLU A 82 -15.01 11.65 3.11
N VAL A 83 -15.05 10.76 4.11
CA VAL A 83 -14.76 11.10 5.51
C VAL A 83 -13.35 11.68 5.64
N PHE A 84 -12.36 11.08 4.95
CA PHE A 84 -11.00 11.62 4.90
C PHE A 84 -10.98 13.04 4.31
N ALA A 85 -11.64 13.26 3.16
CA ALA A 85 -11.60 14.54 2.45
C ALA A 85 -12.08 15.70 3.33
N ILE A 86 -13.26 15.56 3.94
CA ILE A 86 -13.81 16.61 4.82
C ILE A 86 -12.99 16.78 6.10
N ALA A 87 -12.60 15.68 6.77
CA ALA A 87 -11.88 15.75 8.03
C ALA A 87 -10.47 16.37 7.84
N CYS A 88 -9.78 16.01 6.76
CA CYS A 88 -8.46 16.55 6.44
C CYS A 88 -8.54 18.06 6.16
N ALA A 89 -9.53 18.51 5.38
CA ALA A 89 -9.74 19.93 5.10
C ALA A 89 -10.04 20.75 6.36
N LEU A 90 -10.92 20.25 7.23
CA LEU A 90 -11.25 20.89 8.51
C LEU A 90 -10.03 21.00 9.43
N LEU A 91 -9.23 19.94 9.56
CA LEU A 91 -8.01 19.94 10.37
C LEU A 91 -6.92 20.86 9.80
N ARG A 92 -6.75 20.88 8.47
CA ARG A 92 -5.77 21.71 7.77
C ARG A 92 -6.10 23.19 7.81
N GLY A 93 -7.37 23.54 8.02
CA GLY A 93 -7.81 24.90 8.30
C GLY A 93 -7.24 25.50 9.59
N GLY A 94 -6.80 24.65 10.54
CA GLY A 94 -6.16 25.08 11.79
C GLY A 94 -7.10 25.68 12.83
N ASP A 95 -8.42 25.65 12.61
CA ASP A 95 -9.41 26.12 13.57
C ASP A 95 -9.69 25.08 14.67
N ALA A 96 -9.66 25.50 15.93
CA ALA A 96 -9.82 24.60 17.07
C ALA A 96 -11.25 24.01 17.19
N ALA A 97 -12.30 24.74 16.75
CA ALA A 97 -13.67 24.22 16.78
C ALA A 97 -13.91 23.17 15.70
N HIS A 98 -13.33 23.37 14.51
CA HIS A 98 -13.29 22.34 13.47
C HIS A 98 -12.53 21.09 13.94
N ALA A 99 -11.36 21.26 14.55
CA ALA A 99 -10.59 20.15 15.09
C ALA A 99 -11.36 19.39 16.20
N ALA A 100 -12.05 20.11 17.09
CA ALA A 100 -12.90 19.51 18.11
C ALA A 100 -14.06 18.71 17.50
N THR A 101 -14.65 19.20 16.40
CA THR A 101 -15.71 18.49 15.66
C THR A 101 -15.19 17.17 15.09
N VAL A 102 -14.01 17.18 14.47
CA VAL A 102 -13.36 15.97 13.93
C VAL A 102 -12.99 15.00 15.07
N ALA A 103 -12.46 15.48 16.19
CA ALA A 103 -12.15 14.66 17.35
C ALA A 103 -13.41 14.02 17.97
N ALA A 104 -14.53 14.74 18.03
CA ALA A 104 -15.81 14.21 18.50
C ALA A 104 -16.36 13.14 17.53
N ALA A 105 -16.26 13.37 16.22
CA ALA A 105 -16.60 12.37 15.20
C ALA A 105 -15.76 11.10 15.37
N PHE A 106 -14.45 11.24 15.59
CA PHE A 106 -13.54 10.12 15.85
C PHE A 106 -13.92 9.35 17.11
N GLY A 107 -14.31 10.04 18.17
CA GLY A 107 -14.73 9.46 19.44
C GLY A 107 -15.96 8.55 19.36
N SER A 108 -16.72 8.56 18.26
CA SER A 108 -17.91 7.71 18.06
C SER A 108 -17.85 6.87 16.78
N ALA A 109 -16.75 6.93 16.03
CA ALA A 109 -16.63 6.27 14.73
C ALA A 109 -16.25 4.79 14.84
N SER A 110 -16.68 4.02 13.86
CA SER A 110 -16.31 2.62 13.64
C SER A 110 -16.16 2.33 12.15
N GLY A 111 -15.63 1.16 11.78
CA GLY A 111 -15.54 0.70 10.39
C GLY A 111 -14.82 1.68 9.45
N ALA A 112 -15.36 1.86 8.24
CA ALA A 112 -14.79 2.72 7.21
C ALA A 112 -14.63 4.18 7.66
N ARG A 113 -15.60 4.71 8.40
CA ARG A 113 -15.56 6.08 8.96
C ARG A 113 -14.38 6.27 9.90
N LEU A 114 -14.11 5.31 10.78
CA LEU A 114 -12.96 5.36 11.69
C LEU A 114 -11.64 5.40 10.92
N LEU A 115 -11.53 4.61 9.85
CA LEU A 115 -10.33 4.58 9.01
C LEU A 115 -10.12 5.90 8.26
N GLY A 116 -11.19 6.55 7.78
CA GLY A 116 -11.10 7.86 7.12
C GLY A 116 -10.65 8.97 8.08
N LEU A 117 -11.19 8.98 9.30
CA LEU A 117 -10.79 9.92 10.35
C LEU A 117 -9.36 9.68 10.82
N ARG A 118 -8.95 8.40 11.00
CA ARG A 118 -7.57 8.01 11.31
C ARG A 118 -6.59 8.58 10.28
N ASP A 119 -6.90 8.40 9.00
CA ASP A 119 -6.07 8.88 7.90
C ASP A 119 -5.92 10.40 7.93
N ALA A 120 -7.02 11.14 8.13
CA ALA A 120 -7.02 12.59 8.21
C ALA A 120 -6.23 13.09 9.42
N LEU A 121 -6.42 12.48 10.60
CA LEU A 121 -5.70 12.80 11.84
C LEU A 121 -4.21 12.47 11.74
N GLY A 122 -3.83 11.45 10.98
CA GLY A 122 -2.43 11.14 10.69
C GLY A 122 -1.80 12.13 9.69
N ALA A 123 -2.56 12.60 8.71
CA ALA A 123 -2.08 13.45 7.62
C ALA A 123 -2.09 14.97 7.92
N ALA A 124 -2.91 15.44 8.87
CA ALA A 124 -3.04 16.85 9.22
C ALA A 124 -2.40 17.20 10.57
N PRO A 125 -2.00 18.46 10.83
CA PRO A 125 -1.37 18.85 12.10
C PRO A 125 -2.23 18.49 13.32
N GLN A 126 -1.61 17.87 14.34
CA GLN A 126 -2.32 17.34 15.53
C GLN A 126 -2.42 18.32 16.70
N ILE A 127 -2.13 19.61 16.49
CA ILE A 127 -2.04 20.65 17.55
C ILE A 127 -3.28 20.67 18.45
N HIS A 128 -4.47 20.46 17.89
CA HIS A 128 -5.74 20.51 18.61
C HIS A 128 -6.37 19.13 18.88
N THR A 129 -5.76 18.04 18.40
CA THR A 129 -6.33 16.69 18.48
C THR A 129 -5.46 15.70 19.26
N GLU A 130 -4.19 16.03 19.56
CA GLU A 130 -3.24 15.15 20.25
C GLU A 130 -3.79 14.63 21.59
N THR A 131 -4.38 15.49 22.42
CA THR A 131 -5.00 15.08 23.69
C THR A 131 -6.14 14.08 23.49
N ALA A 132 -7.00 14.30 22.51
CA ALA A 132 -8.12 13.40 22.21
C ALA A 132 -7.63 12.05 21.67
N LEU A 133 -6.57 12.06 20.87
CA LEU A 133 -5.92 10.84 20.36
C LEU A 133 -5.29 10.04 21.50
N HIS A 134 -4.56 10.67 22.44
CA HIS A 134 -4.03 9.98 23.61
C HIS A 134 -5.13 9.44 24.53
N ALA A 135 -6.24 10.16 24.68
CA ALA A 135 -7.39 9.65 25.42
C ALA A 135 -8.00 8.41 24.74
N ALA A 136 -8.15 8.43 23.42
CA ALA A 136 -8.66 7.28 22.66
C ALA A 136 -7.70 6.08 22.66
N LEU A 137 -6.39 6.32 22.57
CA LEU A 137 -5.36 5.29 22.67
C LEU A 137 -5.43 4.52 23.99
N ASN A 138 -5.75 5.20 25.08
CA ASN A 138 -5.87 4.63 26.41
C ASN A 138 -7.30 4.21 26.79
N GLY A 139 -8.25 4.32 25.85
CA GLY A 139 -9.65 3.96 26.07
C GLY A 139 -9.92 2.47 25.95
N ASP A 140 -11.19 2.10 26.18
CA ASP A 140 -11.65 0.71 26.22
C ASP A 140 -11.99 0.13 24.83
N ASP A 141 -12.00 0.95 23.78
CA ASP A 141 -12.32 0.53 22.42
C ASP A 141 -11.05 0.30 21.60
N ASP A 142 -10.76 -0.97 21.37
CA ASP A 142 -9.51 -1.40 20.73
C ASP A 142 -9.37 -0.93 19.27
N ALA A 143 -10.47 -0.82 18.53
CA ALA A 143 -10.43 -0.32 17.15
C ALA A 143 -10.07 1.17 17.14
N ARG A 144 -10.69 1.96 18.01
CA ARG A 144 -10.37 3.39 18.17
C ARG A 144 -8.97 3.60 18.74
N ALA A 145 -8.54 2.77 19.70
CA ALA A 145 -7.20 2.82 20.25
C ALA A 145 -6.13 2.53 19.18
N ALA A 146 -6.34 1.50 18.35
CA ALA A 146 -5.45 1.20 17.23
C ALA A 146 -5.44 2.31 16.17
N ALA A 147 -6.57 2.99 15.95
CA ALA A 147 -6.65 4.15 15.05
C ALA A 147 -5.89 5.34 15.60
N ALA A 148 -6.03 5.62 16.90
CA ALA A 148 -5.28 6.66 17.56
C ALA A 148 -3.76 6.38 17.52
N ALA A 149 -3.36 5.12 17.78
CA ALA A 149 -1.96 4.71 17.70
C ALA A 149 -1.37 4.98 16.31
N ALA A 150 -2.09 4.61 15.24
CA ALA A 150 -1.65 4.84 13.86
C ALA A 150 -1.51 6.34 13.54
N ALA A 151 -2.50 7.16 13.93
CA ALA A 151 -2.45 8.60 13.72
C ALA A 151 -1.29 9.26 14.48
N LEU A 152 -1.08 8.93 15.75
CA LEU A 152 0.00 9.45 16.57
C LEU A 152 1.38 9.00 16.05
N ALA A 153 1.52 7.73 15.66
CA ALA A 153 2.76 7.19 15.12
C ALA A 153 3.18 7.87 13.81
N GLY A 154 2.21 8.20 12.94
CA GLY A 154 2.48 8.91 11.68
C GLY A 154 3.21 10.25 11.87
N GLN A 155 3.04 10.89 13.03
CA GLN A 155 3.72 12.15 13.40
C GLN A 155 4.73 11.97 14.55
N ARG A 156 5.14 10.73 14.83
CA ARG A 156 6.12 10.37 15.88
C ARG A 156 5.74 10.87 17.28
N ARG A 157 4.45 10.87 17.61
CA ARG A 157 3.91 11.28 18.93
C ARG A 157 3.89 10.14 19.95
N ILE A 158 4.10 8.90 19.51
CA ILE A 158 4.26 7.74 20.38
C ILE A 158 5.53 6.96 20.02
N GLY A 159 6.05 6.20 20.99
CA GLY A 159 7.17 5.29 20.79
C GLY A 159 6.72 3.84 20.61
N ALA A 160 7.62 2.98 20.12
CA ALA A 160 7.31 1.57 19.92
C ALA A 160 7.02 0.80 21.24
N GLY A 161 7.47 1.33 22.38
CA GLY A 161 7.22 0.78 23.72
C GLY A 161 5.90 1.24 24.36
N GLU A 162 5.04 1.95 23.62
CA GLU A 162 3.76 2.43 24.13
C GLU A 162 2.89 1.26 24.65
N PRO A 163 2.54 1.22 25.95
CA PRO A 163 1.86 0.05 26.54
C PRO A 163 0.54 -0.30 25.86
N ALA A 164 -0.24 0.72 25.48
CA ALA A 164 -1.49 0.53 24.74
C ALA A 164 -1.23 -0.15 23.38
N LEU A 165 -0.19 0.26 22.64
CA LEU A 165 0.17 -0.39 21.37
C LEU A 165 0.57 -1.86 21.59
N LEU A 166 1.39 -2.15 22.60
CA LEU A 166 1.84 -3.52 22.90
C LEU A 166 0.67 -4.47 23.23
N ARG A 167 -0.35 -3.94 23.91
CA ARG A 167 -1.62 -4.66 24.16
C ARG A 167 -2.35 -4.93 22.86
N LEU A 168 -2.49 -3.93 21.98
CA LEU A 168 -3.21 -4.04 20.72
C LEU A 168 -2.55 -5.01 19.71
N LEU A 169 -1.23 -5.23 19.78
CA LEU A 169 -0.55 -6.27 18.98
C LEU A 169 -1.10 -7.68 19.23
N GLN A 170 -1.72 -7.90 20.40
CA GLN A 170 -2.28 -9.16 20.87
C GLN A 170 -3.82 -9.16 20.84
N ALA A 171 -4.45 -8.12 20.28
CA ALA A 171 -5.90 -8.02 20.22
C ALA A 171 -6.54 -9.24 19.54
N GLU A 172 -7.67 -9.71 20.08
CA GLU A 172 -8.40 -10.86 19.53
C GLU A 172 -8.94 -10.53 18.13
N ASP A 173 -9.45 -9.32 17.92
CA ASP A 173 -9.88 -8.83 16.62
C ASP A 173 -8.67 -8.73 15.65
N PRO A 174 -8.64 -9.51 14.57
CA PRO A 174 -7.56 -9.47 13.59
C PRO A 174 -7.37 -8.09 12.95
N ALA A 175 -8.43 -7.31 12.74
CA ALA A 175 -8.33 -5.99 12.11
C ALA A 175 -7.60 -4.98 13.02
N VAL A 176 -7.88 -5.04 14.33
CA VAL A 176 -7.18 -4.26 15.35
C VAL A 176 -5.70 -4.65 15.39
N ALA A 177 -5.41 -5.95 15.52
CA ALA A 177 -4.05 -6.45 15.57
C ALA A 177 -3.29 -6.08 14.30
N GLU A 178 -3.90 -6.25 13.13
CA GLU A 178 -3.32 -5.87 11.85
C GLU A 178 -2.87 -4.41 11.83
N GLN A 179 -3.72 -3.51 12.29
CA GLN A 179 -3.40 -2.09 12.33
C GLN A 179 -2.30 -1.76 13.34
N ALA A 180 -2.31 -2.40 14.51
CA ALA A 180 -1.24 -2.27 15.50
C ALA A 180 0.11 -2.73 14.94
N TRP A 181 0.16 -3.85 14.22
CA TRP A 181 1.38 -4.36 13.59
C TRP A 181 1.88 -3.45 12.46
N ARG A 182 0.98 -2.90 11.63
CA ARG A 182 1.35 -1.88 10.63
C ARG A 182 1.93 -0.62 11.30
N THR A 183 1.34 -0.21 12.43
CA THR A 183 1.81 0.94 13.23
C THR A 183 3.19 0.70 13.81
N LEU A 184 3.42 -0.50 14.39
CA LEU A 184 4.72 -0.87 14.96
C LEU A 184 5.86 -0.80 13.94
N ALA A 185 5.60 -1.11 12.66
CA ALA A 185 6.59 -1.05 11.61
C ALA A 185 7.16 0.38 11.45
N LEU A 186 6.34 1.42 11.66
CA LEU A 186 6.75 2.83 11.54
C LEU A 186 7.62 3.33 12.69
N LEU A 187 7.64 2.63 13.83
CA LEU A 187 8.22 3.12 15.07
C LEU A 187 9.64 2.57 15.31
N ASP A 188 10.50 3.42 15.84
CA ASP A 188 11.87 3.04 16.17
C ASP A 188 11.92 2.04 17.32
N GLY A 189 12.57 0.90 17.07
CA GLY A 189 12.58 -0.25 17.97
C GLY A 189 13.67 -0.29 19.05
N ALA A 190 14.40 0.80 19.30
CA ALA A 190 15.53 0.77 20.22
C ALA A 190 15.07 0.55 21.68
N GLY A 191 15.66 -0.45 22.35
CA GLY A 191 15.51 -0.64 23.80
C GLY A 191 14.16 -1.20 24.28
N MET A 192 13.35 -1.80 23.41
CA MET A 192 12.00 -2.27 23.76
C MET A 192 11.90 -3.79 23.97
N PRO A 193 10.86 -4.28 24.67
CA PRO A 193 10.55 -5.70 24.74
C PRO A 193 10.32 -6.29 23.36
N GLN A 194 10.68 -7.56 23.17
CA GLN A 194 10.45 -8.26 21.91
C GLN A 194 8.94 -8.37 21.65
N PRO A 195 8.43 -7.86 20.52
CA PRO A 195 7.02 -8.05 20.14
C PRO A 195 6.65 -9.53 20.05
N PRO A 196 5.37 -9.90 20.23
CA PRO A 196 4.90 -11.29 20.23
C PRO A 196 4.78 -11.87 18.81
N TYR A 197 5.86 -11.78 18.01
CA TYR A 197 5.87 -12.19 16.60
C TYR A 197 5.47 -13.66 16.42
N ARG A 198 5.99 -14.55 17.28
CA ARG A 198 5.78 -16.00 17.15
C ARG A 198 4.30 -16.35 17.19
N ASP A 199 3.58 -15.78 18.15
CA ASP A 199 2.16 -16.07 18.33
C ASP A 199 1.34 -15.39 17.22
N ALA A 200 1.71 -14.17 16.83
CA ALA A 200 1.03 -13.43 15.78
C ALA A 200 1.17 -14.08 14.39
N VAL A 201 2.35 -14.58 14.00
CA VAL A 201 2.56 -15.25 12.70
C VAL A 201 1.76 -16.55 12.56
N ARG A 202 1.55 -17.26 13.68
CA ARG A 202 0.83 -18.55 13.74
C ARG A 202 -0.69 -18.39 13.62
N ARG A 203 -1.21 -17.18 13.79
CA ARG A 203 -2.64 -16.93 13.61
C ARG A 203 -3.06 -17.21 12.17
N PRO A 204 -4.29 -17.69 11.94
CA PRO A 204 -4.71 -18.16 10.62
C PRO A 204 -4.95 -17.02 9.63
N GLN A 205 -5.17 -15.78 10.10
CA GLN A 205 -5.52 -14.64 9.25
C GLN A 205 -4.35 -14.22 8.33
N PRO A 206 -4.49 -14.31 6.99
CA PRO A 206 -3.42 -13.96 6.06
C PRO A 206 -3.00 -12.48 6.14
N GLY A 207 -3.97 -11.58 6.33
CA GLY A 207 -3.72 -10.15 6.46
C GLY A 207 -2.82 -9.82 7.66
N LEU A 208 -3.12 -10.40 8.82
CA LEU A 208 -2.30 -10.30 10.03
C LEU A 208 -0.89 -10.86 9.79
N ARG A 209 -0.77 -12.06 9.22
CA ARG A 209 0.54 -12.66 8.96
C ARG A 209 1.40 -11.78 8.06
N ARG A 210 0.80 -11.21 7.00
CA ARG A 210 1.50 -10.31 6.06
C ARG A 210 2.09 -9.10 6.79
N VAL A 211 1.32 -8.45 7.65
CA VAL A 211 1.79 -7.24 8.35
C VAL A 211 2.78 -7.57 9.47
N VAL A 212 2.66 -8.73 10.12
CA VAL A 212 3.63 -9.20 11.13
C VAL A 212 4.99 -9.49 10.47
N LEU A 213 5.00 -10.21 9.34
CA LEU A 213 6.22 -10.47 8.58
C LEU A 213 6.85 -9.17 8.05
N ALA A 214 6.03 -8.24 7.56
CA ALA A 214 6.50 -6.93 7.15
C ALA A 214 7.12 -6.13 8.31
N ALA A 215 6.42 -6.04 9.46
CA ALA A 215 6.92 -5.35 10.64
C ALA A 215 8.24 -5.96 11.15
N ALA A 216 8.33 -7.29 11.21
CA ALA A 216 9.55 -8.00 11.56
C ALA A 216 10.70 -7.71 10.57
N SER A 217 10.40 -7.67 9.27
CA SER A 217 11.39 -7.36 8.23
C SER A 217 11.96 -5.95 8.39
N TRP A 218 11.11 -4.94 8.54
CA TRP A 218 11.51 -3.55 8.74
C TRP A 218 12.28 -3.33 10.04
N ARG A 219 12.08 -4.20 11.02
CA ARG A 219 12.79 -4.18 12.30
C ARG A 219 14.10 -4.96 12.29
N GLY A 220 14.40 -5.66 11.19
CA GLY A 220 15.66 -6.39 11.01
C GLY A 220 15.69 -7.75 11.70
N GLU A 221 14.53 -8.38 11.90
CA GLU A 221 14.42 -9.68 12.54
C GLU A 221 14.99 -10.80 11.63
N ALA A 222 16.19 -11.30 11.96
CA ALA A 222 16.94 -12.24 11.11
C ALA A 222 16.24 -13.58 10.81
N TRP A 223 15.24 -13.97 11.62
CA TRP A 223 14.48 -15.21 11.44
C TRP A 223 13.45 -15.13 10.29
N VAL A 224 13.10 -13.93 9.81
CA VAL A 224 11.98 -13.73 8.87
C VAL A 224 12.13 -14.54 7.57
N PRO A 225 13.28 -14.54 6.87
CA PRO A 225 13.42 -15.31 5.63
C PRO A 225 13.18 -16.81 5.81
N GLN A 226 13.63 -17.39 6.93
CA GLN A 226 13.44 -18.80 7.24
C GLN A 226 11.95 -19.12 7.50
N VAL A 227 11.27 -18.27 8.27
CA VAL A 227 9.84 -18.46 8.57
C VAL A 227 8.97 -18.27 7.33
N ALA A 228 9.27 -17.29 6.48
CA ALA A 228 8.58 -17.10 5.20
C ALA A 228 8.69 -18.35 4.31
N ARG A 229 9.90 -18.93 4.21
CA ARG A 229 10.13 -20.20 3.51
C ARG A 229 9.33 -21.36 4.10
N GLN A 230 9.35 -21.54 5.42
CA GLN A 230 8.61 -22.63 6.08
C GLN A 230 7.09 -22.52 5.87
N LEU A 231 6.55 -21.30 5.93
CA LEU A 231 5.15 -21.02 5.61
C LEU A 231 4.84 -21.41 4.16
N ALA A 232 5.68 -21.00 3.21
CA ALA A 232 5.51 -21.33 1.80
C ALA A 232 5.55 -22.84 1.53
N GLU A 233 6.49 -23.57 2.14
CA GLU A 233 6.58 -25.03 2.07
C GLU A 233 5.33 -25.72 2.68
N GLY A 234 4.70 -25.07 3.65
CA GLY A 234 3.42 -25.48 4.23
C GLY A 234 2.18 -25.10 3.41
N GLY A 235 2.35 -24.51 2.22
CA GLY A 235 1.25 -24.10 1.33
C GLY A 235 0.67 -22.71 1.62
N ASP A 236 1.33 -21.91 2.45
CA ASP A 236 0.87 -20.57 2.78
C ASP A 236 1.25 -19.54 1.71
N ALA A 237 0.26 -18.94 1.05
CA ALA A 237 0.47 -17.95 0.00
C ALA A 237 1.21 -16.69 0.50
N VAL A 238 0.95 -16.25 1.74
CA VAL A 238 1.65 -15.10 2.34
C VAL A 238 3.12 -15.42 2.58
N GLY A 239 3.42 -16.63 3.08
CA GLY A 239 4.78 -17.15 3.17
C GLY A 239 5.51 -17.12 1.82
N LEU A 240 4.85 -17.59 0.76
CA LEU A 240 5.42 -17.62 -0.60
C LEU A 240 5.68 -16.22 -1.16
N GLU A 241 4.70 -15.31 -1.03
CA GLU A 241 4.84 -13.89 -1.40
C GLU A 241 6.00 -13.21 -0.67
N HIS A 242 6.13 -13.44 0.64
CA HIS A 242 7.16 -12.83 1.46
C HIS A 242 8.53 -13.45 1.20
N TRP A 243 8.60 -14.75 0.93
CA TRP A 243 9.84 -15.40 0.49
C TRP A 243 10.33 -14.80 -0.83
N ALA A 244 9.44 -14.59 -1.82
CA ALA A 244 9.79 -13.91 -3.07
C ALA A 244 10.47 -12.55 -2.81
N ALA A 245 9.93 -11.77 -1.86
CA ALA A 245 10.42 -10.44 -1.52
C ALA A 245 11.81 -10.43 -0.85
N VAL A 246 12.04 -11.30 0.14
CA VAL A 246 13.19 -11.15 1.05
C VAL A 246 14.13 -12.34 1.16
N GLY A 247 13.73 -13.56 0.77
CA GLY A 247 14.56 -14.76 0.92
C GLY A 247 15.24 -15.20 -0.37
N ASP A 248 16.14 -16.19 -0.31
CA ASP A 248 16.85 -16.69 -1.50
C ASP A 248 15.90 -17.44 -2.45
N THR A 249 15.85 -17.01 -3.71
CA THR A 249 14.88 -17.41 -4.73
C THR A 249 15.56 -17.87 -6.02
N ALA A 250 16.79 -18.37 -5.94
CA ALA A 250 17.39 -19.12 -7.04
C ALA A 250 16.42 -20.23 -7.51
N LEU A 251 16.33 -20.49 -8.82
CA LEU A 251 15.39 -21.47 -9.38
C LEU A 251 15.83 -22.92 -9.13
N GLN A 252 15.89 -23.29 -7.86
CA GLN A 252 16.20 -24.62 -7.35
C GLN A 252 15.15 -25.04 -6.31
N ALA A 253 15.15 -26.32 -5.93
CA ALA A 253 14.26 -26.79 -4.86
C ALA A 253 14.59 -26.09 -3.52
N PRO A 254 13.57 -25.74 -2.70
CA PRO A 254 12.15 -26.01 -2.89
C PRO A 254 11.39 -24.93 -3.70
N TRP A 255 11.98 -23.76 -3.93
CA TRP A 255 11.35 -22.62 -4.60
C TRP A 255 10.79 -22.97 -5.98
N ALA A 256 11.57 -23.65 -6.82
CA ALA A 256 11.14 -24.06 -8.15
C ALA A 256 9.89 -24.97 -8.13
N ASN A 257 9.78 -25.87 -7.15
CA ASN A 257 8.64 -26.78 -7.03
C ASN A 257 7.36 -26.03 -6.63
N LEU A 258 7.48 -25.07 -5.71
CA LEU A 258 6.35 -24.25 -5.26
C LEU A 258 5.86 -23.32 -6.38
N LEU A 259 6.78 -22.74 -7.16
CA LEU A 259 6.42 -21.98 -8.35
C LEU A 259 5.70 -22.85 -9.38
N ALA A 260 6.20 -24.06 -9.65
CA ALA A 260 5.56 -24.97 -10.61
C ALA A 260 4.11 -25.32 -10.23
N ALA A 261 3.81 -25.40 -8.92
CA ALA A 261 2.46 -25.63 -8.39
C ALA A 261 1.56 -24.38 -8.37
N THR A 262 2.11 -23.19 -8.67
CA THR A 262 1.37 -21.92 -8.67
C THR A 262 0.80 -21.64 -10.06
N PRO A 263 -0.46 -21.14 -10.17
CA PRO A 263 -1.05 -20.74 -11.45
C PRO A 263 -0.17 -19.73 -12.20
N ALA A 264 -0.15 -19.82 -13.53
CA ALA A 264 0.83 -19.11 -14.36
C ALA A 264 0.87 -17.58 -14.12
N PRO A 265 -0.26 -16.84 -14.04
CA PRO A 265 -0.20 -15.39 -13.76
C PRO A 265 0.42 -15.05 -12.40
N SER A 266 0.05 -15.77 -11.35
CA SER A 266 0.62 -15.59 -10.01
C SER A 266 2.09 -16.03 -9.95
N ARG A 267 2.46 -17.09 -10.68
CA ARG A 267 3.84 -17.53 -10.85
C ARG A 267 4.70 -16.44 -11.51
N CYS A 268 4.21 -15.80 -12.57
CA CYS A 268 4.88 -14.67 -13.23
C CYS A 268 5.09 -13.49 -12.27
N ALA A 269 4.08 -13.15 -11.46
CA ALA A 269 4.19 -12.09 -10.45
C ALA A 269 5.26 -12.41 -9.38
N LEU A 270 5.31 -13.65 -8.88
CA LEU A 270 6.32 -14.10 -7.93
C LEU A 270 7.73 -14.10 -8.52
N LEU A 271 7.88 -14.57 -9.76
CA LEU A 271 9.14 -14.50 -10.53
C LEU A 271 9.62 -13.05 -10.66
N ALA A 272 8.75 -12.13 -11.07
CA ALA A 272 9.10 -10.71 -11.17
C ALA A 272 9.47 -10.09 -9.81
N ARG A 273 8.69 -10.40 -8.75
CA ARG A 273 8.96 -9.89 -7.39
C ARG A 273 10.28 -10.40 -6.84
N SER A 274 10.65 -11.64 -7.16
CA SER A 274 11.93 -12.22 -6.76
C SER A 274 13.13 -11.46 -7.30
N GLY A 275 13.01 -10.87 -8.49
CA GLY A 275 14.11 -10.16 -9.14
C GLY A 275 15.25 -11.08 -9.64
N HIS A 276 15.18 -12.40 -9.42
CA HIS A 276 16.31 -13.28 -9.67
C HIS A 276 16.56 -13.46 -11.19
N PRO A 277 17.80 -13.41 -11.70
CA PRO A 277 18.09 -13.55 -13.14
C PRO A 277 17.54 -14.83 -13.77
N ASP A 278 17.56 -15.95 -13.04
CA ASP A 278 17.00 -17.23 -13.52
C ASP A 278 15.52 -17.13 -13.91
N ALA A 279 14.78 -16.17 -13.31
CA ALA A 279 13.38 -15.95 -13.65
C ALA A 279 13.18 -15.56 -15.11
N ILE A 280 14.16 -14.92 -15.75
CA ILE A 280 14.01 -14.39 -17.11
C ILE A 280 13.80 -15.53 -18.12
N GLU A 281 14.58 -16.60 -18.02
CA GLU A 281 14.42 -17.77 -18.90
C GLU A 281 13.10 -18.50 -18.67
N ALA A 282 12.67 -18.62 -17.40
CA ALA A 282 11.36 -19.18 -17.06
C ALA A 282 10.21 -18.34 -17.66
N LEU A 283 10.33 -17.02 -17.63
CA LEU A 283 9.33 -16.12 -18.24
C LEU A 283 9.32 -16.21 -19.76
N LEU A 284 10.49 -16.30 -20.42
CA LEU A 284 10.56 -16.51 -21.88
C LEU A 284 9.86 -17.80 -22.31
N ALA A 285 10.03 -18.88 -21.54
CA ALA A 285 9.30 -20.13 -21.80
C ALA A 285 7.78 -19.94 -21.68
N LEU A 286 7.31 -19.19 -20.68
CA LEU A 286 5.89 -18.89 -20.47
C LEU A 286 5.29 -17.98 -21.56
N MET A 287 6.06 -17.06 -22.13
CA MET A 287 5.61 -16.25 -23.27
C MET A 287 5.34 -17.08 -24.53
N ALA A 288 6.01 -18.23 -24.66
CA ALA A 288 5.85 -19.13 -25.80
C ALA A 288 4.69 -20.13 -25.61
N GLU A 289 4.07 -20.17 -24.42
CA GLU A 289 2.91 -21.02 -24.17
C GLU A 289 1.65 -20.50 -24.89
N PRO A 290 0.72 -21.40 -25.27
CA PRO A 290 -0.49 -21.02 -26.01
C PRO A 290 -1.53 -20.29 -25.16
N ASP A 291 -1.43 -20.32 -23.82
CA ASP A 291 -2.36 -19.62 -22.94
C ASP A 291 -2.10 -18.11 -22.96
N PRO A 292 -3.03 -17.29 -23.48
CA PRO A 292 -2.84 -15.85 -23.59
C PRO A 292 -2.73 -15.16 -22.22
N ALA A 293 -3.36 -15.70 -21.17
CA ALA A 293 -3.28 -15.13 -19.83
C ALA A 293 -1.87 -15.32 -19.24
N ALA A 294 -1.33 -16.54 -19.34
CA ALA A 294 0.05 -16.85 -18.96
C ALA A 294 1.07 -16.03 -19.75
N ALA A 295 0.91 -15.97 -21.08
CA ALA A 295 1.83 -15.25 -21.96
C ALA A 295 1.85 -13.74 -21.65
N ALA A 296 0.67 -13.11 -21.50
CA ALA A 296 0.56 -11.71 -21.13
C ALA A 296 1.22 -11.42 -19.76
N ALA A 297 0.92 -12.24 -18.75
CA ALA A 297 1.52 -12.10 -17.42
C ALA A 297 3.04 -12.27 -17.45
N ALA A 298 3.55 -13.18 -18.30
CA ALA A 298 4.98 -13.38 -18.50
C ALA A 298 5.64 -12.16 -19.15
N GLY A 299 4.98 -11.56 -20.15
CA GLY A 299 5.36 -10.28 -20.76
C GLY A 299 5.50 -9.15 -19.74
N THR A 300 4.45 -8.92 -18.94
CA THR A 300 4.46 -7.91 -17.87
C THR A 300 5.57 -8.16 -16.86
N ALA A 301 5.75 -9.41 -16.41
CA ALA A 301 6.81 -9.79 -15.47
C ALA A 301 8.21 -9.58 -16.05
N PHE A 302 8.42 -9.89 -17.33
CA PHE A 302 9.70 -9.67 -18.02
C PHE A 302 10.01 -8.18 -18.14
N THR A 303 9.04 -7.36 -18.54
CA THR A 303 9.22 -5.90 -18.59
C THR A 303 9.49 -5.34 -17.19
N ARG A 304 8.80 -5.84 -16.16
CA ARG A 304 9.05 -5.44 -14.78
C ARG A 304 10.45 -5.82 -14.29
N LEU A 305 11.02 -6.95 -14.70
CA LEU A 305 12.40 -7.33 -14.34
C LEU A 305 13.44 -6.54 -15.13
N THR A 306 13.30 -6.54 -16.45
CA THR A 306 14.33 -6.10 -17.40
C THR A 306 14.26 -4.61 -17.73
N GLY A 307 13.10 -3.98 -17.52
CA GLY A 307 12.81 -2.61 -17.97
C GLY A 307 12.62 -2.51 -19.48
N LEU A 308 12.61 -3.64 -20.19
CA LEU A 308 12.48 -3.67 -21.64
C LEU A 308 11.05 -4.01 -22.01
N ASP A 309 10.45 -3.13 -22.78
CA ASP A 309 9.12 -3.33 -23.34
C ASP A 309 9.16 -4.39 -24.44
N VAL A 310 8.22 -5.33 -24.35
CA VAL A 310 8.02 -6.44 -25.27
C VAL A 310 6.54 -6.57 -25.66
N GLU A 311 5.72 -5.56 -25.42
CA GLU A 311 4.33 -5.57 -25.88
C GLU A 311 4.26 -5.75 -27.41
N GLY A 312 3.41 -6.67 -27.85
CA GLY A 312 3.17 -6.97 -29.25
C GLY A 312 1.73 -6.63 -29.63
N GLU A 313 0.85 -7.62 -29.52
CA GLU A 313 -0.55 -7.51 -29.96
C GLU A 313 -1.51 -7.40 -28.76
N ARG A 314 -2.49 -6.51 -28.87
CA ARG A 314 -3.60 -6.46 -27.91
C ARG A 314 -4.64 -7.52 -28.26
N ARG A 315 -5.02 -8.35 -27.29
CA ARG A 315 -5.97 -9.44 -27.47
C ARG A 315 -6.92 -9.55 -26.29
N THR A 316 -8.20 -9.77 -26.57
CA THR A 316 -9.21 -10.09 -25.57
C THR A 316 -9.02 -11.55 -25.09
N LEU A 317 -8.98 -11.77 -23.78
CA LEU A 317 -8.85 -13.12 -23.23
C LEU A 317 -10.07 -13.99 -23.59
N PRO A 318 -9.86 -15.29 -23.82
CA PRO A 318 -10.96 -16.21 -24.02
C PRO A 318 -11.78 -16.32 -22.73
N VAL A 319 -13.09 -16.29 -22.90
CA VAL A 319 -14.09 -16.49 -21.85
C VAL A 319 -14.58 -17.94 -21.86
N ASN A 320 -15.02 -18.43 -20.70
CA ASN A 320 -15.53 -19.80 -20.61
C ASN A 320 -16.78 -19.98 -21.49
N ALA A 321 -17.00 -21.20 -21.97
CA ALA A 321 -18.11 -21.50 -22.87
C ALA A 321 -19.49 -21.31 -22.22
N ASP A 322 -19.56 -21.36 -20.89
CA ASP A 322 -20.74 -21.15 -20.06
C ASP A 322 -20.87 -19.71 -19.52
N ALA A 323 -19.98 -18.81 -19.93
CA ALA A 323 -20.02 -17.41 -19.53
C ALA A 323 -21.28 -16.70 -20.01
N ASP A 324 -21.88 -15.89 -19.13
CA ASP A 324 -23.05 -15.09 -19.48
C ASP A 324 -22.71 -13.92 -20.41
N ASP A 325 -23.72 -13.20 -20.91
CA ASP A 325 -23.49 -12.09 -21.84
C ASP A 325 -22.66 -10.95 -21.22
N PHE A 326 -22.76 -10.75 -19.91
CA PHE A 326 -22.01 -9.73 -19.20
C PHE A 326 -20.53 -10.11 -19.10
N GLU A 327 -20.22 -11.33 -18.67
CA GLU A 327 -18.84 -11.84 -18.60
C GLU A 327 -18.13 -11.80 -19.96
N ARG A 328 -18.87 -12.04 -21.05
CA ARG A 328 -18.36 -11.94 -22.42
C ARG A 328 -18.07 -10.50 -22.85
N GLU A 329 -18.94 -9.56 -22.48
CA GLU A 329 -18.77 -8.13 -22.81
C GLU A 329 -17.61 -7.49 -22.03
N PHE A 330 -17.35 -7.96 -20.81
CA PHE A 330 -16.29 -7.43 -19.93
C PHE A 330 -15.03 -8.29 -19.90
N ALA A 331 -14.84 -9.16 -20.90
CA ALA A 331 -13.63 -9.95 -21.06
C ALA A 331 -12.38 -9.02 -21.12
N PRO A 332 -11.34 -9.28 -20.32
CA PRO A 332 -10.22 -8.36 -20.23
C PRO A 332 -9.38 -8.40 -21.51
N ASP A 333 -9.01 -7.22 -21.99
CA ASP A 333 -7.97 -7.06 -22.99
C ASP A 333 -6.59 -7.11 -22.34
N VAL A 334 -5.70 -7.91 -22.91
CA VAL A 334 -4.31 -8.02 -22.51
C VAL A 334 -3.38 -7.71 -23.67
N TRP A 335 -2.15 -7.30 -23.36
CA TRP A 335 -1.08 -7.24 -24.34
C TRP A 335 -0.30 -8.56 -24.34
N LEU A 336 -0.36 -9.27 -25.46
CA LEU A 336 0.51 -10.42 -25.69
C LEU A 336 1.92 -9.95 -26.01
N PRO A 337 2.96 -10.59 -25.44
CA PRO A 337 4.33 -10.20 -25.71
C PRO A 337 4.81 -10.67 -27.09
N ASP A 338 5.69 -9.88 -27.71
CA ASP A 338 6.54 -10.33 -28.80
C ASP A 338 7.68 -11.20 -28.22
N ALA A 339 7.42 -12.51 -28.16
CA ALA A 339 8.37 -13.50 -27.62
C ALA A 339 9.71 -13.51 -28.38
N ALA A 340 9.70 -13.24 -29.70
CA ALA A 340 10.92 -13.21 -30.50
C ALA A 340 11.78 -12.00 -30.13
N ARG A 341 11.16 -10.83 -29.96
CA ARG A 341 11.82 -9.62 -29.45
C ARG A 341 12.34 -9.82 -28.03
N ALA A 342 11.55 -10.43 -27.14
CA ALA A 342 11.98 -10.75 -25.78
C ALA A 342 13.25 -11.63 -25.77
N GLN A 343 13.27 -12.68 -26.60
CA GLN A 343 14.44 -13.57 -26.76
C GLN A 343 15.66 -12.84 -27.31
N GLN A 344 15.49 -11.96 -28.31
CA GLN A 344 16.58 -11.16 -28.87
C GLN A 344 17.18 -10.21 -27.83
N LEU A 345 16.33 -9.57 -27.02
CA LEU A 345 16.75 -8.69 -25.94
C LEU A 345 17.50 -9.49 -24.86
N TRP A 346 16.99 -10.66 -24.48
CA TRP A 346 17.66 -11.57 -23.55
C TRP A 346 19.07 -11.92 -24.03
N ASN A 347 19.21 -12.37 -25.28
CA ASN A 347 20.50 -12.73 -25.84
C ASN A 347 21.49 -11.54 -25.87
N ARG A 348 20.99 -10.32 -26.08
CA ARG A 348 21.81 -9.10 -26.14
C ARG A 348 22.39 -8.68 -24.80
N HIS A 349 21.61 -8.74 -23.71
CA HIS A 349 22.09 -8.30 -22.38
C HIS A 349 22.27 -9.44 -21.37
N HIS A 350 22.23 -10.70 -21.78
CA HIS A 350 22.39 -11.90 -20.94
C HIS A 350 23.48 -11.75 -19.87
N ALA A 351 24.69 -11.34 -20.29
CA ALA A 351 25.84 -11.20 -19.40
C ALA A 351 25.61 -10.15 -18.29
N GLN A 352 24.93 -9.04 -18.60
CA GLN A 352 24.60 -8.00 -17.63
C GLN A 352 23.66 -8.56 -16.56
N TRP A 353 22.55 -9.18 -16.96
CA TRP A 353 21.55 -9.68 -16.01
C TRP A 353 22.09 -10.82 -15.15
N ARG A 354 22.85 -11.76 -15.72
CA ARG A 354 23.51 -12.83 -14.97
C ARG A 354 24.57 -12.32 -13.99
N GLY A 355 25.12 -11.12 -14.20
CA GLY A 355 26.08 -10.49 -13.29
C GLY A 355 25.46 -9.90 -12.01
N GLY A 356 24.14 -9.71 -11.97
CA GLY A 356 23.42 -9.18 -10.80
C GLY A 356 22.73 -10.27 -9.99
N ARG A 357 22.15 -9.90 -8.83
CA ARG A 357 21.42 -10.82 -7.95
C ARG A 357 19.92 -10.58 -7.97
N ARG A 358 19.51 -9.32 -7.99
CA ARG A 358 18.09 -8.94 -8.08
C ARG A 358 17.90 -7.77 -9.01
N TRP A 359 16.92 -7.88 -9.89
CA TRP A 359 16.62 -6.89 -10.91
C TRP A 359 15.19 -6.37 -10.79
N CYS A 360 15.02 -5.08 -11.03
CA CYS A 360 13.73 -4.46 -11.25
C CYS A 360 13.93 -3.32 -12.26
N ARG A 361 13.13 -3.34 -13.33
CA ARG A 361 13.14 -2.40 -14.44
C ARG A 361 14.54 -2.12 -14.99
N GLY A 362 15.35 -3.18 -15.10
CA GLY A 362 16.71 -3.12 -15.65
C GLY A 362 17.76 -2.58 -14.68
N HIS A 363 17.39 -2.34 -13.42
CA HIS A 363 18.29 -1.92 -12.37
C HIS A 363 18.60 -3.08 -11.42
N GLU A 364 19.88 -3.22 -11.04
CA GLU A 364 20.27 -4.11 -9.96
C GLU A 364 19.84 -3.48 -8.63
N VAL A 365 19.03 -4.21 -7.85
CA VAL A 365 18.36 -3.73 -6.62
C VAL A 365 18.62 -4.68 -5.43
N SER A 366 19.75 -5.38 -5.42
CA SER A 366 20.07 -6.29 -4.32
C SER A 366 20.68 -5.59 -3.12
N ALA A 367 21.63 -4.67 -3.34
CA ALA A 367 22.43 -4.06 -2.29
C ALA A 367 22.28 -2.53 -2.21
N THR A 368 22.14 -1.85 -3.34
CA THR A 368 22.03 -0.38 -3.41
C THR A 368 20.95 0.05 -4.40
N LEU A 369 20.44 1.27 -4.25
CA LEU A 369 19.54 1.90 -5.22
C LEU A 369 20.19 3.15 -5.79
N SER A 370 20.59 3.10 -7.07
CA SER A 370 21.03 4.28 -7.79
C SER A 370 19.92 5.33 -7.90
N THR A 371 20.27 6.59 -8.12
CA THR A 371 19.29 7.67 -8.34
C THR A 371 18.32 7.34 -9.48
N ALA A 372 18.82 6.74 -10.56
CA ALA A 372 17.99 6.28 -11.68
C ALA A 372 17.00 5.20 -11.23
N ALA A 373 17.47 4.18 -10.49
CA ALA A 373 16.61 3.13 -9.96
C ALA A 373 15.52 3.69 -9.03
N GLN A 374 15.87 4.64 -8.15
CA GLN A 374 14.91 5.25 -7.23
C GLN A 374 13.75 5.97 -7.95
N ALA A 375 14.00 6.48 -9.16
CA ALA A 375 13.00 7.17 -9.97
C ALA A 375 12.16 6.23 -10.85
N SER A 376 12.69 5.05 -11.20
CA SER A 376 12.09 4.18 -12.21
C SER A 376 11.42 2.92 -11.66
N ILE A 377 11.90 2.36 -10.54
CA ILE A 377 11.35 1.12 -9.97
C ILE A 377 9.95 1.33 -9.39
N ASP A 378 9.14 0.27 -9.40
CA ASP A 378 7.83 0.28 -8.78
C ASP A 378 7.89 0.32 -7.25
N LEU A 379 6.79 0.77 -6.63
CA LEU A 379 6.68 0.94 -5.17
C LEU A 379 6.82 -0.40 -4.43
N ALA A 380 6.27 -1.49 -4.96
CA ALA A 380 6.43 -2.82 -4.36
C ALA A 380 7.91 -3.22 -4.29
N ALA A 381 8.66 -3.09 -5.40
CA ALA A 381 10.10 -3.36 -5.43
C ALA A 381 10.90 -2.43 -4.50
N ARG A 382 10.50 -1.16 -4.38
CA ARG A 382 11.09 -0.21 -3.43
C ARG A 382 10.94 -0.67 -1.98
N TRP A 383 9.75 -1.11 -1.58
CA TRP A 383 9.51 -1.59 -0.21
C TRP A 383 10.19 -2.93 0.06
N ASP A 384 10.20 -3.84 -0.91
CA ASP A 384 10.94 -5.09 -0.80
C ASP A 384 12.46 -4.83 -0.63
N PHE A 385 13.03 -3.84 -1.34
CA PHE A 385 14.41 -3.40 -1.11
C PHE A 385 14.62 -2.87 0.31
N GLY A 386 13.73 -2.00 0.81
CA GLY A 386 13.84 -1.46 2.16
C GLY A 386 13.76 -2.54 3.25
N MET A 387 12.89 -3.54 3.09
CA MET A 387 12.82 -4.71 3.96
C MET A 387 14.13 -5.53 3.94
N ARG A 388 14.67 -5.82 2.75
CA ARG A 388 15.95 -6.54 2.63
C ARG A 388 17.11 -5.77 3.26
N ALA A 389 17.17 -4.45 3.05
CA ALA A 389 18.18 -3.60 3.67
C ALA A 389 18.08 -3.64 5.20
N ALA A 390 16.86 -3.53 5.75
CA ALA A 390 16.64 -3.60 7.20
C ALA A 390 17.05 -4.96 7.78
N LEU A 391 16.74 -6.07 7.11
CA LEU A 391 17.21 -7.43 7.46
C LEU A 391 18.73 -7.57 7.40
N ALA A 392 19.40 -6.83 6.53
CA ALA A 392 20.86 -6.75 6.46
C ALA A 392 21.47 -5.78 7.49
N GLY A 393 20.66 -5.18 8.37
CA GLY A 393 21.11 -4.24 9.40
C GLY A 393 21.19 -2.77 8.94
N ALA A 394 20.71 -2.44 7.75
CA ALA A 394 20.73 -1.09 7.18
C ALA A 394 19.32 -0.51 7.01
N ARG A 395 18.96 0.51 7.81
CA ARG A 395 17.67 1.22 7.67
C ARG A 395 17.80 2.36 6.67
N LEU A 396 17.72 2.04 5.38
CA LEU A 396 17.92 2.99 4.29
C LEU A 396 16.68 3.83 3.94
N MET A 397 15.49 3.39 4.36
CA MET A 397 14.23 4.09 4.12
C MET A 397 13.20 3.75 5.20
N ALA A 398 12.16 4.58 5.30
CA ALA A 398 11.02 4.29 6.17
C ALA A 398 10.08 3.24 5.53
N PRO A 399 9.35 2.46 6.35
CA PRO A 399 8.27 1.62 5.87
C PRO A 399 7.16 2.43 5.18
N PRO A 400 6.29 1.76 4.39
CA PRO A 400 5.12 2.39 3.81
C PRO A 400 4.18 2.96 4.90
N PRO A 401 3.52 4.11 4.65
CA PRO A 401 2.63 4.73 5.63
C PRO A 401 1.41 3.84 5.94
N VAL A 402 0.88 3.96 7.16
CA VAL A 402 -0.37 3.31 7.57
C VAL A 402 -1.55 4.09 7.02
N VAL A 403 -2.03 3.67 5.85
CA VAL A 403 -3.19 4.25 5.17
C VAL A 403 -4.22 3.19 4.81
#